data_AF-A0A3D2G4H9-F1
#
_entry.id   AF-A0A3D2G4H9-F1
#
_cell.length_a   1.000
_cell.length_b   1.000
_cell.length_c   1.000
_cell.angle_alpha   90.00
_cell.angle_beta   90.00
_cell.angle_gamma   90.00
#
_symmetry.space_group_name_H-M   'P 1'
#
loop_
_entity.id
_entity.type
_entity.pdbx_description
1 polymer ?
#
loop_
_entity_poly.entity_id
_entity_poly.type
_entity_poly.pdbx_seq_one_letter_code
_entity_poly.pdbx_strand_id
1 'polypeptide(L)' 'MELLNAAKTGKKERPIKVLQFGEGNFLRAFVDYMIDIANESGKFDGDIVLVKPIEFGNLDMFHKQDCQY' A
#
# COMPACT_ATOMS: atom_id res chain seq x y z
N MET A 1 13.12 8.64 -13.44
CA MET A 1 11.73 8.55 -12.93
C MET A 1 11.72 9.20 -11.57
N GLU A 2 10.72 10.03 -11.28
CA GLU A 2 10.58 10.63 -9.95
C GLU A 2 9.88 9.67 -9.00
N LEU A 3 10.23 9.72 -7.71
CA LEU A 3 9.59 8.90 -6.68
C LEU A 3 8.18 9.41 -6.34
N LEU A 4 7.29 8.48 -5.99
CA LEU A 4 5.96 8.78 -5.45
C LEU A 4 6.06 9.28 -4.00
N ASN A 5 5.11 10.11 -3.58
CA ASN A 5 4.93 10.55 -2.21
C ASN A 5 3.53 11.15 -2.04
N ALA A 6 3.10 11.36 -0.78
CA ALA A 6 1.74 11.84 -0.49
C ALA A 6 1.42 13.21 -1.10
N ALA A 7 2.41 14.11 -1.21
CA ALA A 7 2.22 15.43 -1.80
C ALA A 7 1.91 15.39 -3.31
N LYS A 8 2.39 14.35 -4.01
CA LYS A 8 2.14 14.15 -5.44
C LYS A 8 0.80 13.49 -5.75
N THR A 9 0.42 12.52 -4.92
CA THR A 9 -0.77 11.69 -5.17
C THR A 9 -2.02 12.21 -4.48
N GLY A 10 -1.88 13.09 -3.48
CA GLY A 10 -3.00 13.52 -2.64
C GLY A 10 -3.53 12.38 -1.77
N LYS A 11 -2.67 11.41 -1.42
CA LYS A 11 -3.07 10.25 -0.60
C LYS A 11 -3.78 10.71 0.67
N LYS A 12 -5.03 10.24 0.85
CA LYS A 12 -5.81 10.43 2.08
C LYS A 12 -5.31 9.47 3.17
N GLU A 13 -5.05 9.98 4.37
CA GLU A 13 -4.79 9.12 5.53
C GLU A 13 -6.08 8.45 6.00
N ARG A 14 -6.02 7.13 6.21
CA ARG A 14 -7.14 6.31 6.68
C ARG A 14 -6.69 5.44 7.85
N PRO A 15 -7.61 5.01 8.73
CA PRO A 15 -7.26 4.07 9.78
C PRO A 15 -6.77 2.75 9.19
N ILE A 16 -5.75 2.14 9.80
CA ILE A 16 -5.30 0.79 9.43
C ILE A 16 -6.40 -0.22 9.79
N LYS A 17 -6.91 -0.93 8.79
CA LYS A 17 -7.97 -1.95 8.95
C LYS A 17 -7.58 -3.32 8.42
N VAL A 18 -6.46 -3.41 7.71
CA VAL A 18 -5.95 -4.66 7.12
C VAL A 18 -4.50 -4.83 7.51
N LEU A 19 -4.19 -5.98 8.10
CA LEU A 19 -2.81 -6.45 8.34
C LEU A 19 -2.49 -7.50 7.28
N GLN A 20 -1.53 -7.19 6.40
CA GLN A 20 -1.15 -8.05 5.29
C GLN A 20 0.23 -8.66 5.52
N PHE A 21 0.32 -9.99 5.41
CA PHE A 21 1.60 -10.70 5.40
C PHE A 21 2.03 -10.96 3.96
N GLY A 22 3.16 -10.37 3.59
CA GLY A 22 3.72 -10.44 2.24
C GLY A 22 3.54 -9.14 1.45
N GLU A 23 4.55 -8.82 0.64
CA GLU A 23 4.72 -7.60 -0.13
C GLU A 23 4.81 -7.85 -1.65
N GLY A 24 4.50 -9.09 -2.05
CA GLY A 24 4.68 -9.57 -3.41
C GLY A 24 3.75 -8.93 -4.44
N ASN A 25 4.11 -9.09 -5.72
CA ASN A 25 3.39 -8.47 -6.84
C ASN A 25 1.90 -8.86 -6.90
N PHE A 26 1.55 -10.09 -6.54
CA PHE A 26 0.15 -10.53 -6.56
C PHE A 26 -0.72 -9.74 -5.57
N LEU A 27 -0.26 -9.56 -4.33
CA LEU A 27 -1.02 -8.82 -3.32
C LEU A 27 -1.19 -7.36 -3.74
N ARG A 28 -0.13 -6.74 -4.26
CA ARG A 28 -0.17 -5.35 -4.75
C ARG A 28 -1.07 -5.14 -5.97
N ALA A 29 -1.00 -6.04 -6.95
CA ALA A 29 -1.76 -5.92 -8.19
C ALA A 29 -3.22 -6.38 -8.06
N PHE A 30 -3.55 -7.15 -7.01
CA PHE A 30 -4.88 -7.72 -6.82
C PHE A 30 -5.55 -7.26 -5.53
N VAL A 31 -5.00 -7.61 -4.36
CA VAL A 31 -5.65 -7.32 -3.07
C VAL A 31 -5.67 -5.82 -2.79
N ASP A 32 -4.50 -5.18 -2.87
CA ASP A 32 -4.36 -3.75 -2.58
C ASP A 32 -5.17 -2.91 -3.57
N TYR A 33 -5.15 -3.29 -4.86
CA TYR A 33 -5.94 -2.63 -5.90
C TYR A 33 -7.46 -2.71 -5.65
N MET A 34 -7.97 -3.85 -5.18
CA MET A 34 -9.40 -3.98 -4.86
C MET A 34 -9.78 -3.13 -3.63
N ILE A 35 -8.88 -3.00 -2.65
CA ILE A 35 -9.07 -2.11 -1.50
C ILE A 35 -9.06 -0.65 -1.94
N ASP A 36 -8.19 -0.28 -2.86
CA ASP A 36 -8.13 1.06 -3.43
C ASP A 36 -9.44 1.42 -4.15
N ILE A 37 -9.93 0.56 -5.06
CA ILE A 37 -11.25 0.71 -5.70
C ILE A 37 -12.38 0.83 -4.65
N ALA A 38 -12.34 0.03 -3.59
CA ALA A 38 -13.34 0.08 -2.52
C ALA A 38 -13.30 1.41 -1.74
N ASN A 39 -12.10 1.95 -1.50
CA ASN A 39 -11.91 3.26 -0.88
C ASN A 39 -12.39 4.39 -1.80
N GLU A 40 -12.08 4.34 -3.09
CA GLU A 40 -12.51 5.33 -4.10
C GLU A 40 -14.04 5.32 -4.30
N SER A 41 -14.66 4.15 -4.26
CA SER A 41 -16.12 3.99 -4.36
C SER A 41 -16.86 4.29 -3.04
N GLY A 42 -16.15 4.69 -1.98
CA GLY A 42 -16.73 5.01 -0.68
C GLY A 42 -17.34 3.80 0.05
N LYS A 43 -16.98 2.57 -0.34
CA LYS A 43 -17.44 1.32 0.29
C LYS A 43 -16.52 0.86 1.41
N PHE A 44 -15.29 1.35 1.40
CA PHE A 44 -14.30 1.13 2.44
C PHE A 44 -13.65 2.47 2.83
N ASP A 45 -13.03 2.51 4.00
CA ASP A 45 -12.24 3.66 4.47
C ASP A 45 -11.17 3.12 5.41
N GLY A 46 -10.16 2.47 4.84
CA GLY A 46 -9.08 1.88 5.59
C GLY A 46 -7.83 1.66 4.75
N ASP A 47 -6.69 1.74 5.42
CA ASP A 47 -5.38 1.48 4.85
C ASP A 47 -4.86 0.09 5.28
N ILE A 48 -3.85 -0.39 4.55
CA ILE A 48 -3.20 -1.67 4.73
C ILE A 48 -1.85 -1.44 5.40
N VAL A 49 -1.53 -2.21 6.43
CA VAL A 49 -0.17 -2.31 6.96
C VAL A 49 0.47 -3.61 6.48
N LEU A 50 1.67 -3.51 5.93
CA LEU A 50 2.43 -4.64 5.39
C LEU A 50 3.38 -5.20 6.45
N VAL A 51 3.43 -6.53 6.55
CA VAL A 51 4.44 -7.28 7.29
C VAL A 51 5.23 -8.11 6.30
N LYS A 52 6.55 -7.92 6.29
CA LYS A 52 7.48 -8.75 5.53
C LYS A 52 7.82 -10.01 6.34
N PRO A 53 7.35 -11.21 5.94
CA PRO A 53 7.44 -12.40 6.77
C PRO A 53 8.76 -13.18 6.57
N ILE A 54 9.55 -12.84 5.55
CA ILE A 54 10.80 -13.54 5.20
C ILE A 54 12.00 -12.61 5.30
N GLU A 55 13.21 -13.17 5.46
CA GLU A 55 14.44 -12.36 5.58
C GLU A 55 14.91 -11.79 4.24
N PHE A 56 14.70 -12.50 3.12
CA PHE A 56 15.18 -12.08 1.80
C PHE A 56 14.42 -10.86 1.24
N GLY A 57 15.11 -9.99 0.50
CA GLY A 57 14.57 -8.72 -0.02
C GLY A 57 14.55 -7.59 1.02
N ASN A 58 14.27 -6.35 0.58
CA ASN A 58 14.17 -5.19 1.46
C ASN A 58 12.95 -4.31 1.12
N LEU A 59 12.60 -3.43 2.06
CA LEU A 59 11.48 -2.48 1.94
C LEU A 59 11.96 -1.06 1.59
N ASP A 60 13.22 -0.88 1.18
CA ASP A 60 13.80 0.46 1.00
C ASP A 60 13.04 1.25 -0.06
N MET A 61 12.62 0.61 -1.15
CA MET A 61 11.82 1.26 -2.19
C MET A 61 10.38 1.54 -1.76
N PHE A 62 9.82 0.73 -0.87
CA PHE A 62 8.52 1.04 -0.27
C PHE A 62 8.63 2.30 0.57
N HIS A 63 9.59 2.35 1.50
CA HIS A 63 9.79 3.51 2.38
C HIS A 63 10.16 4.79 1.62
N LYS A 64 10.97 4.68 0.55
CA LYS A 64 11.32 5.82 -0.32
C LYS A 64 10.13 6.42 -1.08
N GLN A 65 9.01 5.70 -1.13
CA GLN A 65 7.81 6.12 -1.85
C GLN A 65 6.58 6.24 -0.93
N ASP A 66 6.77 6.39 0.38
CA ASP A 66 5.68 6.42 1.38
C ASP A 66 4.72 5.21 1.24
N CYS A 67 5.27 4.04 0.88
CA CYS A 67 4.55 2.81 0.56
C CYS A 67 3.54 2.93 -0.60
N GLN A 68 3.79 3.83 -1.55
CA GLN A 68 2.96 4.01 -2.76
C GLN A 68 3.63 3.36 -3.97
N TYR A 69 2.83 2.80 -4.87
CA TYR A 69 3.24 2.10 -6.10
C TYR A 69 2.14 2.15 -7.15
#